data_AF-A0A1A8G3I5-F1
#
_entry.id   AF-A0A1A8G3I5-F1
#
_cell.length_a   1.000
_cell.length_b   1.000
_cell.length_c   1.000
_cell.angle_alpha   90.00
_cell.angle_beta   90.00
_cell.angle_gamma   90.00
#
_symmetry.space_group_name_H-M   'P 1'
#
loop_
_entity.id
_entity.type
_entity.pdbx_description
1 polymer ?
#
loop_
_entity_poly.entity_id
_entity_poly.type
_entity_poly.pdbx_seq_one_letter_code
_entity_poly.pdbx_strand_id
1 'polypeptide(L)'
;FPRQQAGLAGWMLSPSVLVQYHCSKPALHHARMEDQDKKEQNGYTGEIKGGMRPSMKLVIMGIVDKKPKSIEVILSAKPQEAEEETAGDVGLQMKVSFMDKAVQRNACLAGKWGSCENTLAFFPFAPGEAFKVLLLSRYLMHVL
;
A
#
# COMPACT_ATOMS: atom_id res chain seq x y z
N PHE A 1 -7.50 11.01 -10.47
CA PHE A 1 -8.78 10.42 -10.02
C PHE A 1 -9.99 11.19 -10.56
N PRO A 2 -10.46 10.86 -11.77
CA PRO A 2 -11.91 10.76 -11.98
C PRO A 2 -12.26 9.58 -12.92
N ARG A 3 -12.83 8.49 -12.37
CA ARG A 3 -13.82 7.59 -13.02
C ARG A 3 -14.14 6.26 -12.30
N GLN A 4 -13.88 6.11 -11.00
CA GLN A 4 -14.43 4.98 -10.22
C GLN A 4 -14.82 5.44 -8.81
N GLN A 5 -15.96 6.11 -8.68
CA GLN A 5 -16.41 6.71 -7.41
C GLN A 5 -17.24 5.80 -6.52
N ALA A 6 -17.64 4.60 -6.96
CA ALA A 6 -18.48 3.72 -6.15
C ALA A 6 -17.69 2.76 -5.23
N GLY A 7 -16.50 2.32 -5.62
CA GLY A 7 -15.73 1.31 -4.86
C GLY A 7 -14.69 1.87 -3.89
N LEU A 8 -14.33 3.16 -3.99
CA LEU A 8 -13.37 3.78 -3.07
C LEU A 8 -13.93 3.92 -1.64
N ALA A 9 -15.25 3.93 -1.46
CA ALA A 9 -15.87 4.12 -0.15
C ALA A 9 -15.82 2.86 0.72
N GLY A 10 -15.95 1.66 0.14
CA GLY A 10 -16.06 0.41 0.91
C GLY A 10 -14.81 0.07 1.73
N TRP A 11 -13.64 0.11 1.10
CA TRP A 11 -12.37 -0.21 1.76
C TRP A 11 -11.93 0.82 2.80
N MET A 12 -12.28 2.11 2.62
CA MET A 12 -11.99 3.16 3.61
C MET A 12 -12.86 3.03 4.87
N LEU A 13 -14.01 2.36 4.75
CA LEU A 13 -14.93 2.07 5.85
C LEU A 13 -14.63 0.72 6.52
N SER A 14 -13.63 -0.03 6.03
CA SER A 14 -13.24 -1.29 6.64
C SER A 14 -12.79 -1.07 8.09
N PRO A 15 -13.24 -1.93 9.03
CA PRO A 15 -12.86 -1.80 10.44
C PRO A 15 -11.37 -2.02 10.67
N SER A 16 -10.69 -2.69 9.73
CA SER A 16 -9.24 -2.89 9.71
C SER A 16 -8.69 -2.84 8.30
N VAL A 17 -7.50 -2.26 8.15
CA VAL A 17 -6.72 -2.26 6.91
C VAL A 17 -5.42 -3.02 7.14
N LEU A 18 -5.08 -3.95 6.25
CA LEU A 18 -3.81 -4.64 6.25
C LEU A 18 -2.81 -3.87 5.40
N VAL A 19 -1.60 -3.70 5.95
CA VAL A 19 -0.45 -3.12 5.27
C VAL A 19 0.54 -4.26 5.04
N GLN A 20 0.78 -4.61 3.78
CA GLN A 20 1.82 -5.55 3.41
C GLN A 20 2.95 -4.80 2.70
N TYR A 21 4.17 -5.12 3.06
CA TYR A 21 5.38 -4.55 2.47
C TYR A 21 6.36 -5.66 2.16
N HIS A 22 6.79 -5.76 0.91
CA HIS A 22 7.79 -6.72 0.48
C HIS A 22 9.04 -5.98 -0.01
N CYS A 23 10.16 -6.25 0.65
CA CYS A 23 11.50 -5.79 0.28
C CYS A 23 12.52 -6.74 0.89
N SER A 24 13.70 -6.82 0.27
CA SER A 24 14.71 -7.76 0.71
C SER A 24 15.32 -7.40 2.08
N LYS A 25 15.11 -6.16 2.59
CA LYS A 25 15.38 -5.72 3.99
C LYS A 25 14.41 -4.63 4.50
N PRO A 26 13.36 -4.97 5.26
CA PRO A 26 12.51 -3.98 5.92
C PRO A 26 13.19 -3.36 7.16
N ALA A 27 13.26 -2.03 7.21
CA ALA A 27 13.56 -1.27 8.42
C ALA A 27 12.39 -0.33 8.72
N LEU A 28 11.29 -0.88 9.24
CA LEU A 28 10.12 -0.08 9.62
C LEU A 28 10.44 0.66 10.93
N HIS A 29 10.47 1.99 10.88
CA HIS A 29 10.53 2.82 12.08
C HIS A 29 9.28 3.72 12.11
N HIS A 30 8.34 3.36 12.99
CA HIS A 30 7.17 4.13 13.43
C HIS A 30 5.93 4.11 12.53
N ALA A 31 5.06 3.14 12.80
CA ALA A 31 3.65 3.42 13.02
C ALA A 31 3.37 3.14 14.50
N ARG A 32 2.67 4.05 15.21
CA ARG A 32 2.17 3.73 16.56
C ARG A 32 1.12 2.62 16.38
N MET A 33 1.49 1.38 16.66
CA MET A 33 0.66 0.19 16.45
C MET A 33 0.85 -0.76 17.63
N GLU A 34 -0.26 -1.24 18.19
CA GLU A 34 -0.28 -2.21 19.29
C GLU A 34 0.05 -3.62 18.76
N ASP A 35 0.87 -4.32 19.53
CA ASP A 35 1.56 -5.58 19.24
C ASP A 35 0.74 -6.65 18.50
N GLN A 36 1.24 -7.06 17.33
CA GLN A 36 1.38 -8.45 16.87
C GLN A 36 2.19 -8.46 15.55
N ASP A 37 3.48 -8.15 15.64
CA ASP A 37 4.39 -8.14 14.49
C ASP A 37 4.87 -9.57 14.16
N LYS A 38 4.43 -10.13 13.03
CA LYS A 38 5.12 -11.27 12.39
C LYS A 38 6.12 -10.73 11.38
N LYS A 39 7.40 -10.69 11.78
CA LYS A 39 8.50 -10.33 10.90
C LYS A 39 8.91 -11.54 10.05
N GLU A 40 8.38 -11.62 8.83
CA GLU A 40 8.81 -12.63 7.87
C GLU A 40 10.09 -12.21 7.15
N GLN A 41 10.88 -13.19 6.72
CA GLN A 41 12.27 -13.02 6.27
C GLN A 41 12.42 -12.09 5.04
N ASN A 42 11.32 -11.72 4.37
CA ASN A 42 11.33 -10.91 3.14
C ASN A 42 10.13 -9.94 3.05
N GLY A 43 9.44 -9.67 4.17
CA GLY A 43 8.27 -8.80 4.17
C GLY A 43 7.74 -8.46 5.56
N TYR A 44 6.84 -7.49 5.61
CA TYR A 44 6.13 -7.03 6.78
C TYR A 44 4.63 -7.05 6.49
N THR A 45 3.84 -7.62 7.38
CA THR A 45 2.38 -7.49 7.39
C THR A 45 1.96 -6.90 8.73
N GLY A 46 1.24 -5.79 8.69
CA GLY A 46 0.70 -5.11 9.88
C GLY A 46 -0.78 -4.75 9.70
N GLU A 47 -1.50 -4.61 10.81
CA GLU A 47 -2.92 -4.24 10.82
C GLU A 47 -3.12 -2.82 11.38
N ILE A 48 -3.78 -1.96 10.60
CA ILE A 48 -4.30 -0.67 11.07
C ILE A 48 -5.71 -0.92 11.62
N LYS A 49 -5.82 -1.09 12.95
CA LYS A 49 -7.11 -1.15 13.64
C LYS A 49 -7.88 0.16 13.47
N GLY A 50 -9.17 0.07 13.17
CA GLY A 50 -10.04 1.21 12.92
C GLY A 50 -9.96 1.78 11.50
N GLY A 51 -9.23 1.13 10.59
CA GLY A 51 -9.10 1.50 9.19
C GLY A 51 -8.28 2.77 8.94
N MET A 52 -8.18 3.16 7.66
CA MET A 52 -7.50 4.39 7.25
C MET A 52 -8.48 5.56 7.17
N ARG A 53 -8.61 6.32 8.26
CA ARG A 53 -9.42 7.54 8.29
C ARG A 53 -8.76 8.66 7.51
N PRO A 54 -9.53 9.60 6.96
CA PRO A 54 -8.91 10.70 6.24
C PRO A 54 -8.16 11.63 7.21
N SER A 55 -7.15 12.34 6.69
CA SER A 55 -6.08 12.99 7.45
C SER A 55 -5.06 12.05 8.11
N MET A 56 -5.25 10.72 8.07
CA MET A 56 -4.18 9.79 8.44
C MET A 56 -3.06 9.80 7.41
N LYS A 57 -1.84 9.64 7.90
CA LYS A 57 -0.64 9.44 7.08
C LYS A 57 0.02 8.13 7.45
N LEU A 58 0.38 7.36 6.43
CA LEU A 58 1.23 6.18 6.58
C LEU A 58 2.61 6.53 6.01
N VAL A 59 3.64 6.30 6.82
CA VAL A 59 5.02 6.57 6.45
C VAL A 59 5.74 5.23 6.40
N ILE A 60 6.30 4.91 5.23
CA ILE A 60 7.11 3.71 5.02
C ILE A 60 8.53 4.18 4.73
N MET A 61 9.47 3.73 5.55
CA MET A 61 10.88 4.04 5.39
C MET A 61 11.66 2.73 5.30
N GLY A 62 12.80 2.78 4.62
CA GLY A 62 13.67 1.63 4.46
C GLY A 62 14.92 1.98 3.70
N ILE A 63 15.75 0.97 3.48
CA ILE A 63 16.94 1.06 2.64
C ILE A 63 16.72 0.13 1.45
N VAL A 64 16.88 0.65 0.25
CA VAL A 64 16.82 -0.17 -0.97
C VAL A 64 18.02 -1.13 -0.97
N ASP A 65 17.79 -2.40 -1.27
CA ASP A 65 18.89 -3.35 -1.41
C ASP A 65 19.89 -2.94 -2.50
N LYS A 66 21.16 -3.35 -2.35
CA LYS A 66 22.22 -3.04 -3.33
C LYS A 66 21.96 -3.66 -4.71
N LYS A 67 21.12 -4.69 -4.79
CA LYS A 67 20.71 -5.37 -6.03
C LYS A 67 19.18 -5.56 -6.04
N PRO A 68 18.41 -4.46 -6.12
CA PRO A 68 16.97 -4.52 -5.92
C PRO A 68 16.29 -5.05 -7.19
N LYS A 69 15.28 -5.91 -7.02
CA LYS A 69 14.41 -6.35 -8.11
C LYS A 69 13.12 -5.52 -8.13
N SER A 70 12.42 -5.52 -7.00
CA SER A 70 11.19 -4.78 -6.81
C SER A 70 10.96 -4.44 -5.34
N ILE A 71 10.17 -3.41 -5.09
CA ILE A 71 9.54 -3.13 -3.79
C ILE A 71 8.03 -3.13 -4.02
N GLU A 72 7.28 -3.72 -3.10
CA GLU A 72 5.82 -3.73 -3.18
C GLU A 72 5.20 -3.30 -1.84
N VAL A 73 4.21 -2.42 -1.92
CA VAL A 73 3.37 -1.97 -0.81
C VAL A 73 1.92 -2.25 -1.17
N ILE A 74 1.18 -2.93 -0.30
CA ILE A 74 -0.23 -3.25 -0.48
C ILE A 74 -1.01 -2.74 0.74
N LEU A 75 -2.10 -2.01 0.48
CA LEU A 75 -3.12 -1.65 1.45
C LEU A 75 -4.42 -2.36 1.06
N SER A 76 -4.90 -3.26 1.90
CA SER A 76 -6.12 -4.03 1.64
C SER A 76 -7.08 -4.01 2.83
N ALA A 77 -8.36 -4.18 2.54
CA ALA A 77 -9.35 -4.49 3.56
C ALA A 77 -9.06 -5.87 4.14
N LYS A 78 -9.20 -6.02 5.46
CA LYS A 78 -9.16 -7.35 6.08
C LYS A 78 -10.39 -8.14 5.62
N PRO A 79 -10.23 -9.37 5.07
CA PRO A 79 -11.38 -10.21 4.72
C PRO A 79 -12.25 -10.46 5.95
N GLN A 80 -13.58 -10.41 5.79
CA GLN A 80 -14.49 -10.89 6.82
C GLN A 80 -14.54 -12.42 6.79
N GLU A 81 -14.76 -13.06 7.94
CA GLU A 81 -14.79 -14.52 8.12
C GLU A 81 -15.79 -15.25 7.18
N ALA A 82 -16.78 -14.54 6.63
CA ALA A 82 -17.75 -15.09 5.69
C ALA A 82 -17.33 -15.00 4.21
N GLU A 83 -16.22 -14.31 3.90
CA GLU A 83 -15.75 -14.00 2.55
C GLU A 83 -14.38 -14.64 2.24
N GLU A 84 -14.03 -15.74 2.93
CA GLU A 84 -12.72 -16.41 2.78
C GLU A 84 -12.40 -16.85 1.34
N GLU A 85 -13.41 -17.03 0.48
CA GLU A 85 -13.22 -17.43 -0.91
C GLU A 85 -12.91 -16.25 -1.86
N THR A 86 -13.13 -15.01 -1.43
CA THR A 86 -12.82 -13.81 -2.23
C THR A 86 -11.72 -12.98 -1.59
N ALA A 87 -10.61 -12.79 -2.30
CA ALA A 87 -9.57 -11.87 -1.87
C ALA A 87 -10.19 -10.47 -1.65
N GLY A 88 -10.05 -9.94 -0.43
CA GLY A 88 -10.61 -8.65 -0.05
C GLY A 88 -10.11 -7.49 -0.91
N ASP A 89 -10.86 -6.38 -0.91
CA ASP A 89 -10.52 -5.18 -1.69
C ASP A 89 -9.10 -4.68 -1.40
N VAL A 90 -8.36 -4.35 -2.46
CA VAL A 90 -7.04 -3.70 -2.41
C VAL A 90 -7.22 -2.23 -2.74
N GLY A 91 -7.24 -1.38 -1.72
CA GLY A 91 -7.36 0.07 -1.89
C GLY A 91 -6.13 0.70 -2.56
N LEU A 92 -4.96 0.09 -2.38
CA LEU A 92 -3.73 0.50 -3.06
C LEU A 92 -2.75 -0.67 -3.17
N GLN A 93 -2.29 -0.96 -4.38
CA GLN A 93 -1.05 -1.68 -4.65
C GLN A 93 -0.07 -0.70 -5.29
N MET A 94 1.11 -0.53 -4.68
CA MET A 94 2.23 0.22 -5.24
C MET A 94 3.40 -0.73 -5.48
N LYS A 95 3.76 -0.90 -6.75
CA LYS A 95 4.88 -1.74 -7.17
C LYS A 95 5.98 -0.90 -7.81
N VAL A 96 7.17 -0.96 -7.24
CA VAL A 96 8.39 -0.34 -7.76
C VAL A 96 9.15 -1.41 -8.53
N SER A 97 9.33 -1.21 -9.84
CA SER A 97 10.23 -2.01 -10.68
C SER A 97 11.53 -1.26 -10.89
N PHE A 98 12.65 -1.83 -10.42
CA PHE A 98 13.97 -1.24 -10.64
C PHE A 98 14.52 -1.51 -12.04
N MET A 99 14.07 -2.59 -12.68
CA MET A 99 14.40 -2.91 -14.06
C MET A 99 13.78 -1.88 -15.02
N ASP A 100 12.48 -1.62 -14.86
CA ASP A 100 11.74 -0.70 -15.73
C ASP A 100 11.84 0.76 -15.27
N LYS A 101 12.49 1.01 -14.12
CA LYS A 101 12.52 2.31 -13.43
C LYS A 101 11.13 2.94 -13.31
N ALA A 102 10.15 2.13 -12.91
CA ALA A 102 8.74 2.50 -12.88
C ALA A 102 8.14 2.27 -11.50
N VAL A 103 7.17 3.12 -11.14
CA VAL A 103 6.30 2.92 -9.97
C VAL A 103 4.88 2.81 -10.48
N GLN A 104 4.35 1.61 -10.41
CA GLN A 104 3.00 1.27 -10.81
C GLN A 104 2.09 1.34 -9.59
N ARG A 105 0.94 2.00 -9.73
CA ARG A 105 -0.10 2.06 -8.72
C ARG A 105 -1.39 1.51 -9.29
N ASN A 106 -2.06 0.65 -8.53
CA ASN A 106 -3.36 0.12 -8.91
C ASN A 106 -4.24 -0.11 -7.67
N ALA A 107 -5.51 -0.41 -7.90
CA ALA A 107 -6.46 -0.85 -6.88
C ALA A 107 -7.27 -2.04 -7.44
N CYS A 108 -7.70 -2.93 -6.56
CA CYS A 108 -8.60 -4.04 -6.88
C CYS A 108 -9.86 -3.87 -6.04
N LEU A 109 -11.01 -3.68 -6.69
CA LEU A 109 -12.29 -3.45 -6.02
C LEU A 109 -13.30 -4.46 -6.55
N ALA A 110 -13.99 -5.16 -5.65
CA ALA A 110 -14.90 -6.26 -5.98
C ALA A 110 -14.26 -7.29 -6.94
N GLY A 111 -13.00 -7.66 -6.66
CA GLY A 111 -12.22 -8.61 -7.47
C GLY A 111 -11.75 -8.10 -8.83
N LYS A 112 -11.95 -6.83 -9.17
CA LYS A 112 -11.53 -6.24 -10.45
C LYS A 112 -10.42 -5.22 -10.28
N TRP A 113 -9.31 -5.45 -10.96
CA TRP A 113 -8.21 -4.49 -11.05
C TRP A 113 -8.59 -3.29 -11.90
N GLY A 114 -8.25 -2.10 -11.42
CA GLY A 114 -8.36 -0.85 -12.16
C GLY A 114 -7.27 -0.68 -13.21
N SER A 115 -7.26 0.50 -13.83
CA SER A 115 -6.19 0.92 -14.73
C SER A 115 -4.92 1.25 -13.95
N CYS A 116 -3.81 0.63 -14.33
CA CYS A 116 -2.51 0.89 -13.71
C CYS A 116 -2.01 2.31 -14.02
N GLU A 117 -1.65 3.07 -12.99
CA GLU A 117 -1.04 4.38 -13.10
C GLU A 117 0.49 4.28 -12.95
N ASN A 118 1.23 4.66 -13.98
CA ASN A 118 2.70 4.60 -14.02
C ASN A 118 3.38 5.97 -14.19
N THR A 119 2.60 7.06 -14.20
CA THR A 119 3.11 8.42 -14.43
C THR A 119 3.97 8.90 -13.27
N LEU A 120 5.23 9.21 -13.55
CA LEU A 120 6.21 9.79 -12.64
C LEU A 120 7.06 10.81 -13.40
N ALA A 121 7.40 11.92 -12.74
CA ALA A 121 8.34 12.89 -13.32
C ALA A 121 9.79 12.36 -13.33
N PHE A 122 10.14 11.52 -12.34
CA PHE A 122 11.43 10.85 -12.22
C PHE A 122 11.29 9.61 -11.32
N PHE A 123 12.26 8.69 -11.40
CA PHE A 123 12.30 7.48 -10.57
C PHE A 123 13.05 7.76 -9.25
N PRO A 124 12.38 7.71 -8.09
CA PRO A 124 12.93 8.24 -6.83
C PRO A 124 13.67 7.20 -5.97
N PHE A 125 14.06 6.05 -6.54
CA PHE A 125 14.72 4.97 -5.79
C PHE A 125 16.09 4.65 -6.37
N ALA A 126 17.07 4.43 -5.51
CA ALA A 126 18.43 4.06 -5.89
C ALA A 126 18.95 2.88 -5.03
N PRO A 127 19.68 1.92 -5.62
CA PRO A 127 20.24 0.80 -4.88
C PRO A 127 21.15 1.23 -3.71
N GLY A 128 20.91 0.70 -2.52
CA GLY A 128 21.69 1.02 -1.32
C GLY A 128 21.30 2.32 -0.60
N GLU A 129 20.39 3.12 -1.16
CA GLU A 129 19.97 4.37 -0.56
C GLU A 129 18.73 4.22 0.32
N ALA A 130 18.61 5.12 1.30
CA ALA A 130 17.42 5.22 2.12
C ALA A 130 16.27 5.83 1.30
N PHE A 131 15.05 5.36 1.54
CA PHE A 131 13.85 5.90 0.92
C PHE A 131 12.78 6.20 1.98
N LYS A 132 11.87 7.11 1.63
CA LYS A 132 10.69 7.44 2.42
C LYS A 132 9.48 7.61 1.50
N VAL A 133 8.47 6.78 1.72
CA VAL A 133 7.16 6.86 1.05
C VAL A 133 6.15 7.39 2.05
N LEU A 134 5.39 8.40 1.63
CA LEU A 134 4.32 9.01 2.41
C LEU A 134 3.00 8.77 1.69
N LEU A 135 2.12 7.99 2.28
CA LEU A 135 0.76 7.78 1.82
C LEU A 135 -0.17 8.65 2.67
N LEU A 136 -0.88 9.56 2.01
CA LEU A 136 -1.81 10.48 2.66
C LEU A 136 -3.23 10.07 2.35
N SER A 137 -4.00 9.76 3.40
CA SER A 137 -5.45 9.65 3.27
C SER A 137 -6.03 11.06 3.21
N ARG A 138 -6.59 11.44 2.08
CA ARG A 138 -7.18 12.77 1.87
C ARG A 138 -8.69 12.65 1.94
N TYR A 139 -9.35 13.55 2.68
CA TYR A 139 -10.76 13.86 2.45
C TYR A 139 -10.83 14.53 1.08
N LEU A 140 -11.18 13.83 -0.01
CA LEU A 140 -11.48 14.49 -1.29
C LEU A 140 -12.24 13.55 -2.23
N MET A 141 -13.54 13.40 -1.97
CA MET A 141 -14.53 13.53 -3.03
C MET A 141 -15.00 14.99 -3.03
N HIS A 142 -14.22 15.89 -3.64
CA HIS A 142 -14.84 17.03 -4.31
C HIS A 142 -14.93 16.67 -5.79
N VAL A 143 -16.16 16.67 -6.26
CA VAL A 143 -16.55 16.64 -7.66
C VAL A 143 -16.02 17.92 -8.31
N LEU A 144 -15.17 17.78 -9.32
CA LEU A 144 -15.14 18.68 -10.48
C LEU A 144 -15.77 17.91 -11.63
#